data_AF-U6FA69-F1
#
_entry.id   AF-U6FA69-F1
#
_cell.length_a   1.000
_cell.length_b   1.000
_cell.length_c   1.000
_cell.angle_alpha   90.00
_cell.angle_beta   90.00
_cell.angle_gamma   90.00
#
_symmetry.space_group_name_H-M   'P 1'
#
loop_
_entity.id
_entity.type
_entity.pdbx_description
1 polymer ?
#
loop_
_entity_poly.entity_id
_entity_poly.type
_entity_poly.pdbx_seq_one_letter_code
_entity_poly.pdbx_strand_id
1 'polypeptide(L)' 'MMNFNIMSQAQPIFTKTKLYGLDPDLDYCDESTGQIYGGDELMEAGYYDSVMKRDFTSEVKYLIAL' A
#
# COMPACT_ATOMS: atom_id res chain seq x y z
N MET A 1 2.24 -6.72 -2.44
CA MET A 1 2.98 -5.50 -2.07
C MET A 1 3.41 -5.61 -0.61
N MET A 2 4.66 -5.27 -0.27
CA MET A 2 5.18 -5.32 1.11
C MET A 2 5.71 -3.95 1.51
N ASN A 3 5.31 -3.47 2.69
CA ASN A 3 5.91 -2.32 3.36
C ASN A 3 6.57 -2.78 4.67
N PHE A 4 7.78 -2.29 4.96
CA PHE A 4 8.51 -2.62 6.18
C PHE A 4 9.05 -1.36 6.86
N ASN A 5 8.67 -1.17 8.12
CA ASN A 5 9.23 -0.12 8.97
C ASN A 5 10.29 -0.69 9.91
N ILE A 6 11.50 -0.13 9.86
CA ILE A 6 12.63 -0.53 10.69
C ILE A 6 12.52 0.06 12.10
N MET A 7 12.26 1.35 12.23
CA MET A 7 12.21 2.06 13.52
C MET A 7 10.86 2.76 13.71
N SER A 8 10.17 2.47 14.81
CA SER A 8 8.95 3.20 15.17
C SER A 8 9.27 4.58 15.73
N GLN A 9 8.34 5.50 15.55
CA GLN A 9 8.42 6.87 16.03
C GLN A 9 7.17 7.17 16.85
N ALA A 10 7.32 7.95 17.93
CA ALA A 10 6.17 8.36 18.75
C ALA A 10 5.17 9.24 17.97
N GLN A 11 5.68 10.06 17.05
CA GLN A 11 4.90 10.89 16.13
C GLN A 11 5.48 10.75 14.72
N PRO A 12 5.10 9.70 13.97
CA PRO A 12 5.65 9.46 12.64
C PRO A 12 5.07 10.43 11.61
N ILE A 13 5.86 10.74 10.59
CA ILE A 13 5.37 11.38 9.38
C ILE A 13 4.59 10.33 8.58
N PHE A 14 3.40 10.69 8.08
CA PHE A 14 2.64 9.80 7.21
C PHE A 14 3.37 9.58 5.89
N THR A 15 3.59 8.32 5.54
CA THR A 15 4.18 7.92 4.28
C THR A 15 3.12 7.31 3.36
N LYS A 16 3.42 7.31 2.07
CA LYS A 16 2.62 6.64 1.06
C LYS A 16 3.51 5.69 0.29
N THR A 17 2.97 4.55 -0.07
CA THR A 17 3.61 3.68 -1.06
C THR A 17 2.89 3.74 -2.39
N LYS A 18 3.66 3.99 -3.45
CA LYS A 18 3.21 3.92 -4.85
C LYS A 18 3.63 2.58 -5.46
N LEU A 19 2.75 2.02 -6.27
CA LEU A 19 3.04 0.81 -7.04
C LEU A 19 3.61 1.18 -8.41
N TYR A 20 4.20 0.20 -9.09
CA TYR A 20 4.74 0.35 -10.43
C TYR A 20 4.52 -0.96 -11.21
N GLY A 21 4.39 -0.85 -12.53
CA GLY A 21 4.24 -2.00 -13.42
C GLY A 21 2.85 -2.63 -13.42
N LEU A 22 1.83 -1.88 -13.00
CA LEU A 22 0.43 -2.25 -13.17
C LEU A 22 -0.08 -1.80 -14.55
N ASP A 23 -1.17 -2.39 -15.01
CA ASP A 23 -1.89 -1.90 -16.17
C ASP A 23 -2.77 -0.71 -15.74
N PRO A 24 -2.61 0.49 -16.31
CA PRO A 24 -3.38 1.67 -15.91
C PRO A 24 -4.89 1.55 -16.19
N ASP A 25 -5.30 0.70 -17.14
CA ASP A 25 -6.70 0.57 -17.56
C ASP A 25 -7.44 -0.56 -16.82
N LEU A 26 -6.76 -1.29 -15.92
CA LEU A 26 -7.35 -2.36 -15.11
C LEU A 26 -7.65 -1.91 -13.68
N ASP A 27 -8.67 -2.54 -13.11
CA ASP A 27 -9.02 -2.43 -11.70
C ASP A 27 -8.37 -3.54 -10.88
N TYR A 28 -7.95 -3.22 -9.66
CA TYR A 28 -7.31 -4.13 -8.72
C TYR A 28 -8.05 -4.18 -7.40
N CYS A 29 -8.38 -5.38 -6.92
CA CYS A 29 -9.03 -5.61 -5.63
C CYS A 29 -8.03 -5.99 -4.55
N ASP A 30 -8.04 -5.28 -3.42
CA ASP A 30 -7.33 -5.68 -2.19
C ASP A 30 -8.10 -6.82 -1.51
N GLU A 31 -7.54 -8.03 -1.52
CA GLU A 31 -8.19 -9.23 -0.96
C GLU A 31 -8.57 -9.10 0.52
N SER A 32 -7.83 -8.29 1.29
CA SER A 32 -8.05 -8.15 2.72
C SER A 32 -9.24 -7.26 3.07
N THR A 33 -9.54 -6.28 2.21
CA THR A 33 -10.57 -5.26 2.47
C THR A 33 -11.74 -5.31 1.48
N GLY A 34 -11.55 -5.97 0.33
CA GLY A 34 -12.48 -5.95 -0.80
C GLY A 34 -12.54 -4.62 -1.55
N GLN A 35 -11.62 -3.68 -1.25
CA GLN A 35 -11.58 -2.38 -1.90
C GLN A 35 -10.96 -2.49 -3.29
N ILE A 36 -11.55 -1.77 -4.25
CA ILE A 36 -11.13 -1.75 -5.65
C ILE A 36 -10.43 -0.41 -5.93
N TYR A 37 -9.32 -0.48 -6.67
CA TYR A 37 -8.48 0.66 -7.04
C TYR A 37 -8.11 0.57 -8.51
N GLY A 38 -8.07 1.70 -9.21
CA GLY A 38 -7.50 1.76 -10.55
C GLY A 38 -5.99 1.49 -10.53
N GLY A 39 -5.47 0.82 -11.56
CA GLY A 39 -4.03 0.61 -11.71
C GLY A 39 -3.27 1.92 -11.82
N ASP A 40 -3.82 2.90 -12.52
CA ASP A 40 -3.31 4.27 -12.61
C ASP A 40 -3.32 4.98 -11.23
N GLU A 41 -4.39 4.85 -10.44
CA GLU A 41 -4.50 5.42 -9.10
C GLU A 41 -3.41 4.88 -8.17
N LEU A 42 -3.20 3.56 -8.19
CA LEU A 42 -2.19 2.89 -7.39
C LEU A 42 -0.75 3.31 -7.76
N MET A 43 -0.52 3.67 -9.02
CA MET A 43 0.78 4.12 -9.51
C MET A 43 1.01 5.63 -9.29
N GLU A 44 0.01 6.47 -9.54
CA GLU A 44 0.15 7.92 -9.49
C GLU A 44 -0.13 8.50 -8.10
N ALA A 45 -1.18 8.04 -7.42
CA ALA A 45 -1.54 8.51 -6.07
C ALA A 45 -0.91 7.64 -4.98
N GLY A 46 -0.88 6.32 -5.19
CA GLY A 46 -0.46 5.33 -4.20
C GLY A 46 -1.43 5.20 -3.03
N TYR A 47 -1.01 4.50 -1.98
CA TYR A 47 -1.81 4.29 -0.78
C TYR A 47 -1.07 4.80 0.48
N TYR A 48 -1.82 5.20 1.51
CA TYR A 48 -1.23 5.60 2.80
C TYR A 48 -0.80 4.39 3.61
N ASP A 49 0.42 4.43 4.12
CA ASP A 49 0.97 3.37 4.95
C ASP A 49 0.33 3.40 6.35
N SER A 50 0.09 2.21 6.91
CA SER A 50 -0.38 2.06 8.29
C SER A 50 0.67 2.59 9.27
N VAL A 51 0.22 3.29 10.32
CA VAL A 51 1.12 3.75 11.39
C VAL A 51 1.57 2.57 12.26
N MET A 52 2.80 2.11 12.02
CA MET A 52 3.41 1.01 12.77
C MET A 52 4.05 1.50 14.07
N LYS A 53 3.51 1.05 15.21
CA LYS A 53 3.93 1.50 16.55
C LYS A 53 5.17 0.79 17.11
N ARG A 54 5.63 -0.30 16.47
CA ARG A 54 6.75 -1.14 16.93
C ARG A 54 7.84 -1.19 15.86
N ASP A 55 9.08 -1.29 16.32
CA ASP A 55 10.23 -1.54 15.44
C ASP A 55 10.06 -2.83 14.64
N PHE A 56 10.68 -2.88 13.48
CA PHE A 56 10.76 -4.06 12.61
C PHE A 56 9.39 -4.68 12.27
N THR A 57 8.40 -3.84 11.94
CA THR A 57 7.05 -4.28 11.57
C THR A 57 6.87 -4.22 10.06
N SER A 58 6.17 -5.20 9.47
CA SER A 58 5.76 -5.18 8.06
C SER A 58 4.25 -5.28 7.90
N GLU A 59 3.76 -4.75 6.79
CA GLU A 59 2.43 -5.02 6.26
C GLU A 59 2.54 -5.58 4.84
N VAL A 60 1.72 -6.57 4.50
CA VAL A 60 1.65 -7.15 3.16
C VAL A 60 0.21 -7.06 2.66
N LYS A 61 0.05 -6.54 1.45
CA LYS A 61 -1.22 -6.44 0.72
C LYS A 61 -1.18 -7.27 -0.56
N TYR A 62 -2.26 -7.98 -0.83
CA TYR A 62 -2.45 -8.74 -2.06
C TYR A 62 -3.50 -8.04 -2.93
N LEU A 63 -3.12 -7.75 -4.16
CA LEU A 63 -3.94 -7.03 -5.13
C LEU A 63 -4.14 -7.94 -6.34
N ILE A 64 -5.39 -8.20 -6.70
CA ILE A 64 -5.75 -9.07 -7.82
C ILE A 64 -6.43 -8.21 -8.88
N ALA A 65 -5.97 -8.31 -10.13
CA ALA A 65 -6.61 -7.66 -11.27
C ALA A 65 -7.99 -8.28 -11.53
N LEU A 66 -8.98 -7.44 -11.80
CA LEU A 66 -10.37 -7.84 -12.09
C LEU A 66 -10.63 -7.99 -13.59
#